data_AF-A0A956UM50-F1
#
_entry.id   AF-A0A956UM50-F1
#
_cell.length_a   1.000
_cell.length_b   1.000
_cell.length_c   1.000
_cell.angle_alpha   90.00
_cell.angle_beta   90.00
_cell.angle_gamma   90.00
#
_symmetry.space_group_name_H-M   'P 1'
#
loop_
_entity.id
_entity.type
_entity.pdbx_description
1 polymer ?
#
loop_
_entity_poly.entity_id
_entity_poly.type
_entity_poly.pdbx_seq_one_letter_code
_entity_poly.pdbx_strand_id
1 'polypeptide(L)' 'TREHDGLGPVTTIGPSARLSRTPPEPGKPAPRPGSDAKLVLASIGRDGDLERLVDSGVVVTEGVVAG' A
#
# COMPACT_ATOMS: atom_id res chain seq x y z
N THR A 1 7.75 14.38 -6.69
CA THR A 1 6.46 14.56 -5.99
C THR A 1 5.49 13.51 -6.50
N ARG A 2 4.65 12.96 -5.63
CA ARG A 2 3.62 11.96 -5.96
C ARG A 2 2.35 12.25 -5.18
N GLU A 3 1.19 11.91 -5.72
CA GLU A 3 -0.10 12.02 -5.02
C GLU A 3 -0.28 10.86 -4.04
N HIS A 4 -0.58 11.16 -2.78
CA HIS A 4 -0.88 10.19 -1.73
C HIS A 4 -2.37 10.28 -1.35
N ASP A 5 -3.02 9.14 -1.27
CA ASP A 5 -4.43 9.05 -0.86
C ASP A 5 -4.62 9.65 0.55
N GLY A 6 -5.56 10.59 0.68
CA GLY A 6 -5.82 11.33 1.92
C GLY A 6 -4.79 12.41 2.33
N LEU A 7 -3.66 12.54 1.63
CA LEU A 7 -2.58 13.48 1.96
C LEU A 7 -2.23 14.46 0.82
N GLY A 8 -2.64 14.16 -0.42
CA GLY A 8 -2.33 14.99 -1.59
C GLY A 8 -0.87 14.89 -2.04
N PRO A 9 -0.28 15.94 -2.65
CA PRO A 9 1.05 15.89 -3.23
C PRO A 9 2.14 15.83 -2.15
N VAL A 10 2.94 14.77 -2.14
CA VAL A 10 4.08 14.58 -1.23
C VAL A 10 5.39 14.51 -2.02
N THR A 11 6.41 15.23 -1.55
CA THR A 11 7.77 15.19 -2.10
C THR A 11 8.69 14.44 -1.14
N THR A 12 9.34 13.39 -1.63
CA THR A 12 10.31 12.58 -0.87
C THR A 12 11.61 12.45 -1.64
N ILE A 13 12.65 11.94 -0.98
CA ILE A 13 13.84 11.46 -1.70
C ILE A 13 13.44 10.33 -2.67
N GLY A 14 14.03 10.36 -3.86
CA GLY A 14 13.92 9.28 -4.85
C GLY A 14 15.05 8.26 -4.71
N PRO A 15 15.05 7.20 -5.53
CA PRO A 15 16.15 6.24 -5.60
C PRO A 15 17.48 6.96 -5.91
N SER A 16 18.51 6.72 -5.10
CA SER A 16 19.81 7.41 -5.22
C SER A 16 20.74 6.80 -6.28
N ALA A 17 20.62 5.49 -6.51
CA ALA A 17 21.46 4.79 -7.49
C ALA A 17 21.10 5.19 -8.92
N ARG A 18 22.11 5.32 -9.79
CA ARG A 18 21.93 5.56 -11.23
C ARG A 18 22.30 4.29 -11.97
N LEU A 19 21.31 3.67 -12.61
CA LEU A 19 21.48 2.42 -13.35
C LEU A 19 21.39 2.71 -14.85
N SER A 20 22.40 2.31 -15.61
CA SER A 20 22.50 2.65 -17.05
C SER A 20 21.54 1.85 -17.94
N ARG A 21 21.20 0.62 -17.53
CA ARG A 21 20.32 -0.29 -18.30
C ARG A 21 18.88 -0.32 -17.80
N THR A 22 18.67 -0.02 -16.52
CA THR A 22 17.36 -0.05 -15.86
C THR A 22 17.23 1.17 -14.96
N PRO A 23 17.15 2.40 -15.51
CA PRO A 23 17.01 3.60 -14.71
C PRO A 23 15.85 3.46 -13.71
N PRO A 24 16.05 3.79 -12.43
CA PRO A 24 15.00 3.62 -11.44
C PRO A 24 13.89 4.64 -11.66
N GLU A 25 12.65 4.17 -11.57
CA GLU A 25 11.46 5.02 -11.54
C GLU A 25 11.02 5.24 -10.10
N PRO A 26 10.40 6.39 -9.77
CA PRO A 26 9.74 6.56 -8.49
C PRO A 26 8.71 5.43 -8.27
N GLY A 27 8.82 4.73 -7.14
CA GLY A 27 7.85 3.68 -6.79
C GLY A 27 6.43 4.22 -6.59
N LYS A 28 5.47 3.32 -6.42
CA LYS A 28 4.10 3.69 -6.04
C LYS A 28 4.09 4.47 -4.71
N PRO A 29 3.14 5.40 -4.49
CA PRO A 29 2.88 5.98 -3.19
C PRO A 29 2.68 4.89 -2.13
N ALA A 30 3.01 5.19 -0.88
CA ALA A 30 2.73 4.27 0.22
C ALA A 30 1.20 4.05 0.31
N PRO A 31 0.72 2.79 0.23
CA PRO A 31 -0.71 2.50 0.29
C PRO A 31 -1.24 2.71 1.70
N ARG A 32 -2.56 2.92 1.82
CA ARG A 32 -3.24 2.90 3.12
C ARG A 32 -3.09 1.52 3.76
N PRO A 33 -2.93 1.41 5.09
CA PRO A 33 -2.92 0.12 5.77
C PRO A 33 -4.11 -0.76 5.34
N GLY A 34 -3.81 -1.99 4.93
CA GLY A 34 -4.77 -3.01 4.49
C GLY A 34 -5.54 -2.72 3.20
N SER A 35 -5.27 -1.63 2.47
CA SER A 35 -5.93 -1.35 1.18
C SER A 35 -5.73 -2.44 0.12
N ASP A 36 -4.60 -3.15 0.17
CA ASP A 36 -4.30 -4.27 -0.73
C ASP A 36 -4.76 -5.65 -0.18
N ALA A 37 -5.40 -5.71 0.99
CA ALA A 37 -5.70 -6.98 1.68
C ALA A 37 -6.49 -7.96 0.81
N LYS A 38 -7.49 -7.46 0.06
CA LYS A 38 -8.27 -8.29 -0.87
C LYS A 38 -7.40 -8.93 -1.95
N LEU A 39 -6.49 -8.16 -2.55
CA LEU A 39 -5.60 -8.63 -3.62
C LEU A 39 -4.60 -9.66 -3.09
N VAL A 40 -4.03 -9.40 -1.90
CA VAL A 40 -3.08 -10.31 -1.25
C VAL A 40 -3.76 -11.61 -0.82
N LEU A 41 -4.97 -11.55 -0.26
CA LEU A 41 -5.72 -12.75 0.12
C LEU A 41 -6.10 -13.59 -1.11
N ALA A 42 -6.52 -12.94 -2.20
CA ALA A 42 -6.79 -13.63 -3.46
C ALA A 42 -5.54 -14.30 -4.04
N SER A 43 -4.37 -13.66 -3.96
CA SER A 43 -3.13 -14.23 -4.51
C SER A 43 -2.66 -15.51 -3.80
N ILE A 44 -3.17 -15.76 -2.59
CA ILE A 44 -2.89 -16.97 -1.79
C ILE A 44 -4.11 -17.91 -1.69
N GLY A 45 -5.15 -17.70 -2.50
CA GLY A 45 -6.35 -18.55 -2.52
C GLY A 45 -7.25 -18.42 -1.30
N ARG A 46 -7.30 -17.23 -0.68
CA ARG A 46 -8.06 -16.92 0.54
C ARG A 46 -8.99 -15.71 0.35
N ASP A 47 -9.47 -15.46 -0.86
CA ASP A 47 -10.32 -14.32 -1.18
C ASP A 47 -11.59 -14.24 -0.31
N GLY A 48 -12.16 -15.38 0.07
CA GLY A 48 -13.34 -15.46 0.96
C GLY A 48 -13.08 -15.15 2.44
N ASP A 49 -11.83 -14.96 2.87
CA ASP A 49 -11.50 -14.71 4.27
C ASP A 49 -11.56 -13.24 4.68
N LEU A 50 -11.61 -12.30 3.72
CA LEU A 50 -11.43 -10.88 4.01
C LEU A 50 -12.43 -10.35 5.04
N GLU A 51 -13.72 -10.62 4.83
CA GLU A 51 -14.80 -10.15 5.70
C GLU A 51 -14.63 -10.65 7.13
N ARG A 52 -14.43 -11.98 7.30
CA ARG A 52 -14.15 -12.60 8.60
C ARG A 52 -12.94 -11.99 9.30
N LEU A 53 -11.87 -11.67 8.57
CA LEU A 53 -10.64 -11.10 9.14
C LEU A 53 -10.80 -9.64 9.55
N VAL A 54 -11.62 -8.88 8.81
CA VAL A 54 -11.99 -7.49 9.17
C VAL A 54 -12.89 -7.51 10.41
N ASP A 55 -13.91 -8.36 10.43
CA ASP A 55 -14.84 -8.48 11.56
C ASP A 55 -14.13 -8.90 12.85
N SER A 56 -13.11 -9.77 12.75
CA SER A 56 -12.29 -10.17 13.90
C SER A 56 -11.20 -9.15 14.28
N GLY A 57 -11.10 -8.01 13.60
CA GLY A 57 -10.10 -6.98 13.84
C GLY A 57 -8.66 -7.37 13.50
N VAL A 58 -8.46 -8.44 12.71
CA VAL A 58 -7.12 -8.91 12.29
C VAL A 58 -6.60 -8.09 11.11
N VAL A 59 -7.51 -7.65 10.22
CA VAL A 59 -7.20 -6.78 9.08
C VAL A 59 -7.94 -5.46 9.24
N VAL A 60 -7.24 -4.34 8.99
CA VAL A 60 -7.80 -2.99 8.99
C VAL A 60 -7.66 -2.42 7.58
N THR A 61 -8.75 -2.04 6.92
CA THR A 61 -8.75 -1.58 5.52
C THR A 61 -8.86 -0.06 5.35
N GLU A 62 -9.36 0.64 6.36
CA GLU A 62 -9.56 2.10 6.31
C GLU A 62 -8.38 2.92 6.84
N GLY A 63 -7.29 2.25 7.21
CA GLY A 63 -6.16 2.87 7.90
C GLY A 63 -6.32 2.91 9.42
N VAL A 64 -5.27 3.34 10.11
CA VAL A 64 -5.23 3.45 11.58
C VAL A 64 -5.12 4.93 11.93
N VAL A 65 -5.97 5.44 12.81
CA VAL A 65 -5.82 6.78 13.36
C VAL A 65 -4.64 6.77 14.33
N ALA A 66 -3.65 7.63 14.11
CA ALA A 66 -2.60 7.84 15.09
C ALA A 66 -3.23 8.44 16.35
N GLY A 67 -3.16 7.72 17.46
CA GLY A 67 -3.59 8.18 18.79
C GLY A 67 -2.56 9.06 19.47
#